data_AF-A0A800AI91-F1
#
_entry.id   AF-A0A800AI91-F1
#
_cell.length_a   1.000
_cell.length_b   1.000
_cell.length_c   1.000
_cell.angle_alpha   90.00
_cell.angle_beta   90.00
_cell.angle_gamma   90.00
#
_symmetry.space_group_name_H-M   'P 1'
#
loop_
_entity.id
_entity.type
_entity.pdbx_description
1 polymer ?
#
loop_
_entity_poly.entity_id
_entity_poly.type
_entity_poly.pdbx_seq_one_letter_code
_entity_poly.pdbx_strand_id
1 'polypeptide(L)'
;MKVKPQQLLFLFIVLVLHLLSAPVSFSFTVTISQIDHRSNFPSIILHVSVIDSSGQPIQHLEQDAFSITEDGKLAQIIDFLGTGAEVPIATMLVMDKSGSMAAAGKLIGAKQAAMKFVTLARQADKVGLIAFSDSVDVIRDITTSNGLLQQRIQSIQAKGGTAYYDAMYKATERLRAIEGRKAVVALTDGIDNKSRVRMKSVIQFAQENSTPLYIVGLGTPSARNEAGIDERALKQMANQTRGRYFYSPSVAELENLYKLIMEQIQNEYQLTYPSPRPQKDGTRRRVTVTVTYNTVETTGESSYLVPGIIGSGFGAQWWVFLALLLPLIFLLFLPTIIKKLIAMRNQATQAVTPATPMQQITGRASAPASKNSAPQSVAPATPQTAVLIASGHHFSVDRFPLSKAVISIGRESGNDLVINHESISRRHAQIKQEHGRYVVYDLGSTNGTFVSYTGDVTKERRVTQNAVINGSLVRFGNVTFLLELINE
;
A
#
# COMPACT_ATOMS: atom_id res chain seq x y z
N MET A 1 59.62 -29.42 -41.64
CA MET A 1 58.65 -28.66 -42.47
C MET A 1 58.67 -27.20 -42.02
N LYS A 2 59.11 -26.26 -42.87
CA LYS A 2 59.08 -24.82 -42.57
C LYS A 2 57.68 -24.29 -42.86
N VAL A 3 56.89 -23.99 -41.82
CA VAL A 3 55.59 -23.32 -41.99
C VAL A 3 55.87 -21.91 -42.51
N LYS A 4 55.27 -21.55 -43.64
CA LYS A 4 55.49 -20.22 -44.24
C LYS A 4 54.80 -19.16 -43.35
N PRO A 5 55.38 -17.97 -43.16
CA PRO A 5 54.80 -16.91 -42.30
C PRO A 5 53.38 -16.51 -42.72
N GLN A 6 53.03 -16.64 -44.01
CA GLN A 6 51.67 -16.44 -44.52
C GLN A 6 50.65 -17.45 -43.96
N GLN A 7 51.07 -18.68 -43.67
CA GLN A 7 50.20 -19.70 -43.06
C GLN A 7 49.95 -19.41 -41.58
N LEU A 8 50.93 -18.86 -40.86
CA LEU A 8 50.74 -18.40 -39.47
C LEU A 8 49.77 -17.21 -39.42
N LEU A 9 49.89 -16.26 -40.34
CA LEU A 9 48.99 -15.10 -40.43
C LEU A 9 47.55 -15.54 -40.74
N PHE A 10 47.36 -16.47 -41.67
CA PHE A 10 46.04 -17.03 -41.97
C PHE A 10 45.44 -17.77 -40.77
N LEU A 11 46.23 -18.61 -40.09
CA LEU A 11 45.78 -19.31 -38.89
C LEU A 11 45.44 -18.34 -37.76
N PHE A 12 46.21 -17.27 -37.59
CA PHE A 12 45.94 -16.21 -36.62
C PHE A 12 44.66 -15.44 -36.96
N ILE A 13 44.43 -15.10 -38.23
CA ILE A 13 43.19 -14.45 -38.67
C ILE A 13 41.99 -15.36 -38.44
N VAL A 14 42.06 -16.65 -38.77
CA VAL A 14 40.98 -17.62 -38.53
C VAL A 14 40.70 -17.80 -37.04
N LEU A 15 41.76 -17.88 -36.22
CA LEU A 15 41.66 -17.98 -34.77
C LEU A 15 41.02 -16.71 -34.19
N VAL A 16 41.45 -15.53 -34.63
CA VAL A 16 40.87 -14.23 -34.25
C VAL A 16 39.41 -14.15 -34.71
N LEU A 17 39.07 -14.58 -35.93
CA LEU A 17 37.68 -14.62 -36.42
C LEU A 17 36.80 -15.56 -35.57
N HIS A 18 37.33 -16.71 -35.14
CA HIS A 18 36.65 -17.63 -34.22
C HIS A 18 36.53 -17.09 -32.78
N LEU A 19 37.51 -16.31 -32.31
CA LEU A 19 37.46 -15.64 -31.01
C LEU A 19 36.55 -14.39 -31.01
N LEU A 20 36.32 -13.78 -32.17
CA LEU A 20 35.36 -12.66 -32.36
C LEU A 20 33.92 -13.13 -32.58
N SER A 21 33.69 -14.40 -32.95
CA SER A 21 32.37 -15.01 -32.99
C SER A 21 31.98 -15.59 -31.63
N ALA A 22 32.00 -14.78 -30.57
CA ALA A 22 31.25 -15.14 -29.38
C ALA A 22 29.77 -15.21 -29.79
N PRO A 23 29.05 -16.33 -29.54
CA PRO A 23 27.63 -16.39 -29.85
C PRO A 23 26.94 -15.26 -29.09
N VAL A 24 26.27 -14.37 -29.82
CA VAL A 24 25.40 -13.36 -29.21
C VAL A 24 24.39 -14.13 -28.39
N SER A 25 24.55 -14.09 -27.07
CA SER A 25 23.68 -14.81 -26.16
C SER A 25 22.33 -14.11 -26.16
N PHE A 26 21.39 -14.69 -26.90
CA PHE A 26 20.02 -14.23 -26.94
C PHE A 26 19.43 -14.32 -25.52
N SER A 27 18.86 -13.22 -25.04
CA SER A 27 18.22 -13.15 -23.73
C SER A 27 16.92 -12.37 -23.82
N PHE A 28 15.96 -12.76 -23.00
CA PHE A 28 14.65 -12.14 -22.91
C PHE A 28 14.15 -12.26 -21.46
N THR A 29 13.10 -11.52 -21.13
CA THR A 29 12.47 -11.51 -19.81
C THR A 29 11.02 -11.90 -19.92
N VAL A 30 10.55 -12.71 -18.98
CA VAL A 30 9.14 -13.08 -18.82
C VAL A 30 8.60 -12.40 -17.57
N THR A 31 7.54 -11.63 -17.72
CA THR A 31 6.86 -10.97 -16.59
C THR A 31 5.38 -11.29 -16.62
N ILE A 32 4.84 -11.81 -15.52
CA ILE A 32 3.39 -11.93 -15.32
C ILE A 32 2.90 -10.55 -14.89
N SER A 33 2.38 -9.73 -15.81
CA SER A 33 2.00 -8.33 -15.56
C SER A 33 0.73 -8.22 -14.71
N GLN A 34 -0.25 -9.10 -14.97
CA GLN A 34 -1.56 -9.09 -14.31
C GLN A 34 -2.06 -10.53 -14.07
N ILE A 35 -2.79 -10.72 -12.96
CA ILE A 35 -3.44 -11.98 -12.59
C ILE A 35 -4.91 -11.70 -12.26
N ASP A 36 -5.81 -12.13 -13.13
CA ASP A 36 -7.24 -12.05 -12.93
C ASP A 36 -7.77 -13.39 -12.41
N HIS A 37 -8.17 -13.38 -11.14
CA HIS A 37 -8.63 -14.57 -10.42
C HIS A 37 -9.92 -14.33 -9.65
N ARG A 38 -10.23 -13.08 -9.26
CA ARG A 38 -11.31 -12.80 -8.29
C ARG A 38 -12.71 -13.13 -8.80
N SER A 39 -13.03 -12.74 -10.03
CA SER A 39 -14.35 -12.96 -10.65
C SER A 39 -14.51 -14.39 -11.20
N ASN A 40 -13.41 -15.03 -11.62
CA ASN A 40 -13.45 -16.28 -12.40
C ASN A 40 -12.95 -17.52 -11.64
N PHE A 41 -12.53 -17.40 -10.37
CA PHE A 41 -11.99 -18.53 -9.61
C PHE A 41 -12.96 -19.73 -9.60
N PRO A 42 -12.52 -20.96 -9.94
CA PRO A 42 -11.12 -21.43 -9.95
C PRO A 42 -10.32 -21.20 -11.24
N SER A 43 -10.91 -20.58 -12.28
CA SER A 43 -10.17 -20.20 -13.49
C SER A 43 -9.34 -18.96 -13.26
N ILE A 44 -8.05 -19.04 -13.59
CA ILE A 44 -7.07 -17.96 -13.45
C ILE A 44 -6.65 -17.51 -14.84
N ILE A 45 -6.68 -16.21 -15.08
CA ILE A 45 -6.20 -15.60 -16.31
C ILE A 45 -4.91 -14.83 -16.00
N LEU A 46 -3.82 -15.22 -16.65
CA LEU A 46 -2.53 -14.55 -16.59
C LEU A 46 -2.35 -13.68 -17.81
N HIS A 47 -1.89 -12.45 -17.61
CA HIS A 47 -1.34 -11.62 -18.68
C HIS A 47 0.19 -11.66 -18.56
N VAL A 48 0.84 -12.07 -19.64
CA VAL A 48 2.27 -12.36 -19.67
C VAL A 48 2.96 -11.54 -20.74
N SER A 49 3.92 -10.73 -20.32
CA SER A 49 4.79 -9.96 -21.19
C SER A 49 6.08 -10.73 -21.42
N VAL A 50 6.44 -10.95 -22.69
CA VAL A 50 7.71 -11.56 -23.10
C VAL A 50 8.50 -10.54 -23.90
N ILE A 51 9.65 -10.11 -23.38
CA ILE A 51 10.39 -8.95 -23.90
C ILE A 51 11.84 -9.32 -24.15
N ASP A 52 12.35 -8.99 -25.33
CA ASP A 52 13.76 -9.23 -25.68
C ASP A 52 14.72 -8.24 -24.97
N SER A 53 16.03 -8.45 -25.14
CA SER A 53 17.06 -7.58 -24.59
C SER A 53 17.02 -6.13 -25.10
N SER A 54 16.38 -5.88 -26.25
CA SER A 54 16.17 -4.54 -26.81
C SER A 54 14.96 -3.81 -26.23
N GLY A 55 14.15 -4.51 -25.42
CA GLY A 55 12.92 -3.99 -24.85
C GLY A 55 11.69 -4.16 -25.73
N GLN A 56 11.80 -4.84 -26.87
CA GLN A 56 10.68 -5.09 -27.78
C GLN A 56 9.90 -6.36 -27.36
N PRO A 57 8.58 -6.39 -27.53
CA PRO A 57 7.79 -7.59 -27.26
C PRO A 57 8.11 -8.68 -28.29
N ILE A 58 8.36 -9.89 -27.81
CA ILE A 58 8.50 -11.08 -28.66
C ILE A 58 7.09 -11.54 -29.03
N GLN A 59 6.77 -11.46 -30.32
CA GLN A 59 5.44 -11.76 -30.87
C GLN A 59 5.39 -13.16 -31.49
N HIS A 60 4.17 -13.64 -31.74
CA HIS A 60 3.91 -14.89 -32.45
C HIS A 60 4.48 -16.14 -31.76
N LEU A 61 4.57 -16.15 -30.44
CA LEU A 61 4.76 -17.40 -29.69
C LEU A 61 3.45 -18.17 -29.68
N GLU A 62 3.55 -19.47 -29.91
CA GLU A 62 2.42 -20.40 -29.83
C GLU A 62 2.24 -20.91 -28.38
N GLN A 63 1.09 -21.52 -28.09
CA GLN A 63 0.76 -21.99 -26.73
C GLN A 63 1.80 -22.98 -26.16
N ASP A 64 2.40 -23.80 -27.01
CA ASP A 64 3.40 -24.81 -26.63
C ASP A 64 4.72 -24.23 -26.12
N ALA A 65 4.99 -22.95 -26.42
CA ALA A 65 6.10 -22.20 -25.84
C ALA A 65 5.91 -21.91 -24.35
N PHE A 66 4.71 -22.11 -23.79
CA PHE A 66 4.37 -21.76 -22.41
C PHE A 66 4.08 -22.98 -21.53
N SER A 67 4.63 -22.96 -20.32
CA SER A 67 4.29 -23.91 -19.26
C SER A 67 3.97 -23.17 -17.96
N ILE A 68 2.91 -23.58 -17.26
CA ILE A 68 2.46 -22.93 -16.02
C ILE A 68 2.59 -23.92 -14.87
N THR A 69 3.15 -23.44 -13.76
CA THR A 69 3.06 -24.14 -12.48
C THR A 69 2.43 -23.25 -11.42
N GLU A 70 1.55 -23.83 -10.61
CA GLU A 70 1.00 -23.20 -9.40
C GLU A 70 1.47 -23.98 -8.17
N ASP A 71 2.23 -23.31 -7.31
CA ASP A 71 2.90 -23.89 -6.15
C ASP A 71 3.69 -25.17 -6.50
N GLY A 72 4.37 -25.14 -7.64
CA GLY A 72 5.15 -26.25 -8.18
C GLY A 72 4.35 -27.36 -8.87
N LYS A 73 3.02 -27.29 -8.88
CA LYS A 73 2.17 -28.25 -9.62
C LYS A 73 1.88 -27.73 -11.02
N LEU A 74 2.05 -28.59 -12.02
CA LEU A 74 1.72 -28.27 -13.41
C LEU A 74 0.24 -27.90 -13.54
N ALA A 75 -0.03 -26.80 -14.22
CA ALA A 75 -1.37 -26.34 -14.56
C ALA A 75 -1.55 -26.33 -16.08
N GLN A 76 -2.60 -26.97 -16.56
CA GLN A 76 -2.89 -27.05 -17.99
C GLN A 76 -3.52 -25.75 -18.49
N ILE A 77 -2.96 -25.19 -19.55
CA ILE A 77 -3.53 -24.05 -20.27
C ILE A 77 -4.78 -24.55 -21.02
N ILE A 78 -5.94 -23.97 -20.72
CA ILE A 78 -7.23 -24.31 -21.33
C ILE A 78 -7.68 -23.29 -22.38
N ASP A 79 -7.11 -22.09 -22.35
CA ASP A 79 -7.35 -21.03 -23.33
C ASP A 79 -6.11 -20.14 -23.45
N PHE A 80 -5.80 -19.74 -24.68
CA PHE A 80 -4.58 -19.03 -25.05
C PHE A 80 -4.92 -17.94 -26.07
N LEU A 81 -4.55 -16.70 -25.76
CA LEU A 81 -4.62 -15.59 -26.70
C LEU A 81 -3.22 -15.02 -26.91
N GLY A 82 -2.72 -15.15 -28.14
CA GLY A 82 -1.43 -14.63 -28.57
C GLY A 82 -1.40 -13.10 -28.74
N THR A 83 -0.24 -12.60 -29.12
CA THR A 83 -0.04 -11.19 -29.49
C THR A 83 -0.92 -10.81 -30.68
N GLY A 84 -1.49 -9.60 -30.65
CA GLY A 84 -2.39 -9.12 -31.69
C GLY A 84 -3.87 -9.49 -31.49
N ALA A 85 -4.20 -10.31 -30.49
CA ALA A 85 -5.59 -10.51 -30.10
C ALA A 85 -6.26 -9.17 -29.73
N GLU A 86 -7.45 -8.92 -30.26
CA GLU A 86 -8.23 -7.69 -30.03
C GLU A 86 -8.90 -7.66 -28.63
N VAL A 87 -8.21 -8.10 -27.58
CA VAL A 87 -8.71 -7.93 -26.21
C VAL A 87 -8.52 -6.47 -25.82
N PRO A 88 -9.62 -5.72 -25.54
CA PRO A 88 -9.57 -4.31 -25.17
C PRO A 88 -8.70 -4.07 -23.94
N ILE A 89 -7.94 -2.98 -23.96
CA ILE A 89 -7.13 -2.58 -22.82
C ILE A 89 -7.65 -1.27 -22.25
N ALA A 90 -7.74 -1.17 -20.93
CA ALA A 90 -8.08 0.07 -20.23
C ALA A 90 -6.84 0.73 -19.64
N THR A 91 -6.46 1.88 -20.16
CA THR A 91 -5.29 2.63 -19.70
C THR A 91 -5.69 3.95 -19.06
N MET A 92 -5.01 4.31 -17.98
CA MET A 92 -5.11 5.66 -17.41
C MET A 92 -3.80 6.39 -17.64
N LEU A 93 -3.84 7.42 -18.49
CA LEU A 93 -2.71 8.33 -18.68
C LEU A 93 -2.66 9.31 -17.50
N VAL A 94 -1.51 9.38 -16.83
CA VAL A 94 -1.27 10.28 -15.70
C VAL A 94 -0.16 11.26 -16.07
N MET A 95 -0.52 12.52 -16.27
CA MET A 95 0.38 13.55 -16.75
C MET A 95 0.71 14.57 -15.66
N ASP A 96 1.99 14.76 -15.41
CA ASP A 96 2.47 15.86 -14.57
C ASP A 96 2.26 17.20 -15.29
N LYS A 97 1.63 18.15 -14.60
CA LYS A 97 1.47 19.55 -15.00
C LYS A 97 1.96 20.50 -13.90
N SER A 98 2.92 20.07 -13.09
CA SER A 98 3.61 20.90 -12.11
C SER A 98 4.39 22.04 -12.77
N GLY A 99 4.84 23.01 -11.98
CA GLY A 99 5.59 24.16 -12.47
C GLY A 99 6.89 23.79 -13.20
N SER A 100 7.57 22.71 -12.81
CA SER A 100 8.80 22.23 -13.45
C SER A 100 8.59 21.84 -14.92
N MET A 101 7.40 21.34 -15.25
CA MET A 101 7.01 20.95 -16.61
C MET A 101 6.88 22.15 -17.57
N ALA A 102 6.82 23.38 -17.07
CA ALA A 102 6.79 24.60 -17.90
C ALA A 102 8.14 24.85 -18.60
N ALA A 103 9.23 24.34 -18.06
CA ALA A 103 10.57 24.59 -18.56
C ALA A 103 10.93 23.68 -19.75
N ALA A 104 11.84 24.15 -20.61
CA ALA A 104 12.50 23.37 -21.65
C ALA A 104 11.56 22.57 -22.59
N GLY A 105 10.32 23.04 -22.78
CA GLY A 105 9.33 22.37 -23.62
C GLY A 105 8.84 21.02 -23.08
N LYS A 106 9.11 20.67 -21.82
CA LYS A 106 8.75 19.37 -21.22
C LYS A 106 7.26 19.07 -21.32
N LEU A 107 6.39 20.01 -20.94
CA LEU A 107 4.94 19.84 -21.07
C LEU A 107 4.49 19.71 -22.53
N ILE A 108 5.14 20.40 -23.46
CA ILE A 108 4.82 20.28 -24.90
C ILE A 108 5.13 18.85 -25.36
N GLY A 109 6.29 18.33 -25.00
CA GLY A 109 6.68 16.95 -25.24
C GLY A 109 5.74 15.92 -24.63
N ALA A 110 5.40 16.10 -23.36
CA ALA A 110 4.42 15.28 -22.66
C ALA A 110 3.08 15.22 -23.38
N LYS A 111 2.58 16.37 -23.84
CA LYS A 111 1.34 16.46 -24.62
C LYS A 111 1.44 15.73 -25.96
N GLN A 112 2.55 15.89 -26.68
CA GLN A 112 2.77 15.20 -27.96
C GLN A 112 2.84 13.68 -27.78
N ALA A 113 3.56 13.21 -26.76
CA ALA A 113 3.65 11.77 -26.46
C ALA A 113 2.30 11.18 -26.03
N ALA A 114 1.53 11.89 -25.20
CA ALA A 114 0.18 11.47 -24.84
C ALA A 114 -0.78 11.49 -26.04
N MET A 115 -0.66 12.47 -26.93
CA MET A 115 -1.41 12.53 -28.19
C MET A 115 -1.10 11.32 -29.07
N LYS A 116 0.19 10.97 -29.19
CA LYS A 116 0.64 9.80 -29.94
C LYS A 116 0.09 8.52 -29.34
N PHE A 117 0.11 8.38 -28.02
CA PHE A 117 -0.46 7.23 -27.32
C PHE A 117 -1.96 7.06 -27.58
N VAL A 118 -2.75 8.13 -27.45
CA VAL A 118 -4.19 8.12 -27.75
C VAL A 118 -4.44 7.75 -29.22
N THR A 119 -3.56 8.17 -30.14
CA THR A 119 -3.68 7.83 -31.57
C THR A 119 -3.34 6.37 -31.86
N LEU A 120 -2.46 5.75 -31.07
CA LEU A 120 -2.10 4.33 -31.19
C LEU A 120 -3.09 3.39 -30.50
N ALA A 121 -4.01 3.93 -29.69
CA ALA A 121 -5.09 3.15 -29.09
C ALA A 121 -6.04 2.61 -30.17
N ARG A 122 -6.32 1.31 -30.10
CA ARG A 122 -7.29 0.66 -31.00
C ARG A 122 -8.70 1.15 -30.67
N GLN A 123 -9.64 0.97 -31.58
CA GLN A 123 -11.02 1.44 -31.40
C GLN A 123 -11.70 0.88 -30.14
N ALA A 124 -11.36 -0.35 -29.75
CA ALA A 124 -11.90 -0.99 -28.55
C ALA A 124 -11.14 -0.62 -27.26
N ASP A 125 -9.91 -0.12 -27.37
CA ASP A 125 -9.11 0.28 -26.21
C ASP A 125 -9.76 1.50 -25.53
N LYS A 126 -9.70 1.51 -24.21
CA LYS A 126 -10.26 2.59 -23.40
C LYS A 126 -9.13 3.38 -22.78
N VAL A 127 -9.15 4.70 -22.94
CA VAL A 127 -8.12 5.59 -22.40
C VAL A 127 -8.79 6.62 -21.51
N GLY A 128 -8.24 6.81 -20.31
CA GLY A 128 -8.56 7.92 -19.42
C GLY A 128 -7.39 8.89 -19.31
N LEU A 129 -7.66 10.09 -18.81
CA LEU A 129 -6.65 11.12 -18.61
C LEU A 129 -6.82 11.78 -17.25
N ILE A 130 -5.74 11.72 -16.47
CA ILE A 130 -5.54 12.47 -15.24
C ILE A 130 -4.37 13.41 -15.45
N ALA A 131 -4.53 14.66 -15.00
CA ALA A 131 -3.44 15.62 -14.91
C ALA A 131 -3.30 16.05 -13.45
N PHE A 132 -2.07 16.26 -12.98
CA PHE A 132 -1.86 16.59 -11.57
C PHE A 132 -0.83 17.69 -11.37
N SER A 133 -1.03 18.49 -10.32
CA SER A 133 -0.01 19.37 -9.76
C SER A 133 -0.16 19.48 -8.25
N ASP A 134 -0.71 20.56 -7.71
CA ASP A 134 -1.06 20.65 -6.27
C ASP A 134 -2.22 19.71 -5.90
N SER A 135 -3.05 19.38 -6.88
CA SER A 135 -4.20 18.48 -6.78
C SER A 135 -4.27 17.57 -8.00
N VAL A 136 -5.09 16.53 -7.89
CA VAL A 136 -5.34 15.57 -8.97
C VAL A 136 -6.62 15.96 -9.70
N ASP A 137 -6.50 16.25 -10.99
CA ASP A 137 -7.64 16.57 -11.86
C ASP A 137 -7.93 15.37 -12.77
N VAL A 138 -9.11 14.77 -12.60
CA VAL A 138 -9.61 13.76 -13.53
C VAL A 138 -10.17 14.49 -14.76
N ILE A 139 -9.30 14.72 -15.74
CA ILE A 139 -9.64 15.45 -16.96
C ILE A 139 -10.68 14.68 -17.78
N ARG A 140 -10.51 13.36 -17.86
CA ARG A 140 -11.46 12.46 -18.51
C ARG A 140 -11.41 11.08 -17.87
N ASP A 141 -12.58 10.57 -17.47
CA ASP A 141 -12.71 9.17 -17.06
C ASP A 141 -12.54 8.24 -18.28
N ILE A 142 -12.36 6.95 -18.03
CA ILE A 142 -12.08 5.91 -19.04
C ILE A 142 -13.10 5.99 -20.19
N THR A 143 -12.62 6.20 -21.42
CA THR A 143 -13.48 6.39 -22.61
C THR A 143 -12.83 5.81 -23.86
N THR A 144 -13.63 5.51 -24.88
CA THR A 144 -13.16 5.15 -26.24
C THR A 144 -13.12 6.37 -27.18
N SER A 145 -13.51 7.56 -26.70
CA SER A 145 -13.57 8.77 -27.52
C SER A 145 -12.22 9.49 -27.57
N ASN A 146 -11.42 9.16 -28.58
CA ASN A 146 -10.09 9.74 -28.78
C ASN A 146 -10.14 11.26 -29.01
N GLY A 147 -11.07 11.76 -29.83
CA GLY A 147 -11.13 13.20 -30.15
C GLY A 147 -11.28 14.12 -28.93
N LEU A 148 -12.10 13.72 -27.95
CA LEU A 148 -12.24 14.47 -26.70
C LEU A 148 -10.96 14.47 -25.87
N LEU A 149 -10.25 13.34 -25.80
CA LEU A 149 -8.97 13.24 -25.09
C LEU A 149 -7.92 14.16 -25.72
N GLN A 150 -7.81 14.16 -27.04
CA GLN A 150 -6.87 14.99 -27.77
C GLN A 150 -7.07 16.49 -27.49
N GLN A 151 -8.31 16.97 -27.56
CA GLN A 151 -8.64 18.37 -27.22
C GLN A 151 -8.26 18.71 -25.77
N ARG A 152 -8.53 17.80 -24.83
CA ARG A 152 -8.25 18.01 -23.42
C ARG A 152 -6.76 18.03 -23.10
N ILE A 153 -5.97 17.17 -23.73
CA ILE A 153 -4.49 17.15 -23.60
C ILE A 153 -3.92 18.52 -23.97
N GLN A 154 -4.38 19.11 -25.08
CA GLN A 154 -3.88 20.42 -25.53
C GLN A 154 -4.13 21.53 -24.51
N SER A 155 -5.24 21.47 -23.78
CA SER A 155 -5.63 22.49 -22.79
C SER A 155 -4.83 22.48 -21.48
N ILE A 156 -4.01 21.45 -21.22
CA ILE A 156 -3.26 21.30 -19.97
C ILE A 156 -2.23 22.43 -19.83
N GLN A 157 -2.10 23.02 -18.66
CA GLN A 157 -1.11 24.08 -18.39
C GLN A 157 -0.31 23.74 -17.14
N ALA A 158 1.00 24.01 -17.19
CA ALA A 158 1.92 23.77 -16.10
C ALA A 158 1.75 24.83 -15.00
N LYS A 159 1.49 24.40 -13.76
CA LYS A 159 1.45 25.25 -12.56
C LYS A 159 1.44 24.41 -11.28
N GLY A 160 1.97 24.96 -10.19
CA GLY A 160 1.85 24.36 -8.86
C GLY A 160 2.91 23.32 -8.54
N GLY A 161 2.74 22.62 -7.41
CA GLY A 161 3.60 21.53 -6.95
C GLY A 161 3.29 20.19 -7.61
N THR A 162 3.68 19.09 -6.95
CA THR A 162 3.71 17.74 -7.52
C THR A 162 3.06 16.74 -6.54
N ALA A 163 1.77 16.46 -6.73
CA ALA A 163 0.97 15.47 -6.00
C ALA A 163 0.91 14.13 -6.77
N TYR A 164 2.09 13.57 -7.05
CA TYR A 164 2.27 12.39 -7.90
C TYR A 164 1.65 11.14 -7.27
N TYR A 165 1.90 10.86 -5.99
CA TYR A 165 1.33 9.66 -5.34
C TYR A 165 -0.19 9.69 -5.26
N ASP A 166 -0.79 10.85 -5.00
CA ASP A 166 -2.24 11.02 -5.03
C ASP A 166 -2.80 10.74 -6.44
N ALA A 167 -2.09 11.21 -7.48
CA ALA A 167 -2.48 10.99 -8.87
C ALA A 167 -2.43 9.51 -9.26
N MET A 168 -1.36 8.81 -8.88
CA MET A 168 -1.21 7.37 -9.12
C MET A 168 -2.27 6.57 -8.38
N TYR A 169 -2.54 6.89 -7.11
CA TYR A 169 -3.61 6.25 -6.33
C TYR A 169 -4.98 6.44 -7.01
N LYS A 170 -5.27 7.67 -7.43
CA LYS A 170 -6.53 8.01 -8.12
C LYS A 170 -6.65 7.29 -9.47
N ALA A 171 -5.55 7.14 -10.21
CA ALA A 171 -5.53 6.42 -11.48
C ALA A 171 -5.85 4.93 -11.29
N THR A 172 -5.22 4.27 -10.31
CA THR A 172 -5.54 2.89 -9.94
C THR A 172 -7.00 2.75 -9.48
N GLU A 173 -7.51 3.72 -8.71
CA GLU A 173 -8.90 3.70 -8.24
C GLU A 173 -9.90 3.69 -9.40
N ARG A 174 -9.66 4.51 -10.44
CA ARG A 174 -10.51 4.58 -11.63
C ARG A 174 -10.51 3.27 -12.44
N LEU A 175 -9.40 2.56 -12.44
CA LEU A 175 -9.25 1.26 -13.11
C LEU A 175 -9.73 0.08 -12.26
N ARG A 176 -10.07 0.28 -10.98
CA ARG A 176 -10.49 -0.80 -10.07
C ARG A 176 -11.71 -1.58 -10.60
N ALA A 177 -12.73 -0.86 -11.06
CA ALA A 177 -13.99 -1.46 -11.53
C ALA A 177 -13.90 -1.99 -12.98
N ILE A 178 -12.79 -1.73 -13.67
CA ILE A 178 -12.58 -2.23 -15.02
C ILE A 178 -12.00 -3.64 -14.92
N GLU A 179 -12.72 -4.58 -15.55
CA GLU A 179 -12.29 -5.95 -15.76
C GLU A 179 -11.40 -6.07 -17.01
N GLY A 180 -10.58 -7.10 -17.07
CA GLY A 180 -9.64 -7.34 -18.17
C GLY A 180 -8.36 -6.52 -18.04
N ARG A 181 -7.62 -6.43 -19.16
CA ARG A 181 -6.29 -5.81 -19.22
C ARG A 181 -6.36 -4.34 -18.86
N LYS A 182 -5.55 -3.93 -17.89
CA LYS A 182 -5.46 -2.54 -17.45
C LYS A 182 -4.07 -2.11 -17.07
N ALA A 183 -3.77 -0.83 -17.24
CA ALA A 183 -2.48 -0.26 -16.87
C ALA A 183 -2.58 1.23 -16.56
N VAL A 184 -1.71 1.71 -15.67
CA VAL A 184 -1.45 3.15 -15.51
C VAL A 184 -0.18 3.48 -16.26
N VAL A 185 -0.23 4.51 -17.11
CA VAL A 185 0.96 5.05 -17.80
C VAL A 185 1.17 6.48 -17.32
N ALA A 186 2.23 6.70 -16.57
CA ALA A 186 2.50 7.95 -15.89
C ALA A 186 3.77 8.62 -16.40
N LEU A 187 3.76 9.95 -16.49
CA LEU A 187 4.94 10.77 -16.80
C LEU A 187 5.11 11.82 -15.72
N THR A 188 6.31 11.91 -15.17
CA THR A 188 6.68 12.89 -14.14
C THR A 188 8.12 13.35 -14.32
N ASP A 189 8.38 14.63 -14.07
CA ASP A 189 9.73 15.22 -14.13
C ASP A 189 10.25 15.70 -12.77
N GLY A 190 9.44 15.54 -11.71
CA GLY A 190 9.73 16.05 -10.38
C GLY A 190 9.54 15.03 -9.25
N ILE A 191 9.93 15.46 -8.05
CA ILE A 191 9.78 14.73 -6.79
C ILE A 191 8.45 15.10 -6.16
N ASP A 192 7.74 14.09 -5.64
CA ASP A 192 6.49 14.29 -4.91
C ASP A 192 6.68 15.21 -3.70
N ASN A 193 5.86 16.26 -3.60
CA ASN A 193 5.92 17.24 -2.50
C ASN A 193 4.54 17.76 -2.04
N LYS A 194 3.45 17.31 -2.69
CA LYS A 194 2.07 17.70 -2.34
C LYS A 194 1.16 16.53 -1.98
N SER A 195 1.58 15.28 -2.18
CA SER A 195 0.68 14.15 -1.94
C SER A 195 0.38 13.94 -0.47
N ARG A 196 -0.87 13.52 -0.22
CA ARG A 196 -1.31 13.04 1.10
C ARG A 196 -0.99 11.56 1.25
N VAL A 197 -1.16 10.79 0.18
CA VAL A 197 -0.87 9.35 0.12
C VAL A 197 0.64 9.11 0.04
N ARG A 198 1.09 7.98 0.63
CA ARG A 198 2.51 7.56 0.56
C ARG A 198 2.71 6.53 -0.54
N MET A 199 3.93 6.48 -1.10
CA MET A 199 4.35 5.50 -2.09
C MET A 199 3.93 4.06 -1.77
N LYS A 200 4.15 3.59 -0.52
CA LYS A 200 3.80 2.22 -0.10
C LYS A 200 2.31 1.92 -0.29
N SER A 201 1.44 2.87 0.04
CA SER A 201 -0.01 2.72 -0.13
C SER A 201 -0.41 2.65 -1.60
N VAL A 202 0.25 3.41 -2.47
CA VAL A 202 0.04 3.32 -3.92
C VAL A 202 0.44 1.94 -4.45
N ILE A 203 1.63 1.46 -4.08
CA ILE A 203 2.14 0.14 -4.49
C ILE A 203 1.19 -0.96 -4.02
N GLN A 204 0.82 -0.95 -2.75
CA GLN A 204 -0.09 -1.94 -2.18
C GLN A 204 -1.44 -1.92 -2.91
N PHE A 205 -2.03 -0.74 -3.12
CA PHE A 205 -3.32 -0.60 -3.77
C PHE A 205 -3.27 -1.05 -5.24
N ALA A 206 -2.19 -0.74 -5.97
CA ALA A 206 -1.98 -1.21 -7.34
C ALA A 206 -1.82 -2.74 -7.41
N GLN A 207 -1.07 -3.34 -6.48
CA GLN A 207 -0.93 -4.80 -6.36
C GLN A 207 -2.25 -5.50 -6.04
N GLU A 208 -3.04 -4.95 -5.10
CA GLU A 208 -4.34 -5.50 -4.69
C GLU A 208 -5.39 -5.44 -5.80
N ASN A 209 -5.25 -4.50 -6.74
CA ASN A 209 -6.14 -4.33 -7.88
C ASN A 209 -5.53 -4.82 -9.20
N SER A 210 -4.43 -5.59 -9.13
CA SER A 210 -3.69 -6.13 -10.28
C SER A 210 -3.46 -5.09 -11.40
N THR A 211 -3.05 -3.87 -11.03
CA THR A 211 -2.87 -2.76 -11.99
C THR A 211 -1.38 -2.40 -12.12
N PRO A 212 -0.71 -2.80 -13.22
CA PRO A 212 0.68 -2.43 -13.46
C PRO A 212 0.87 -0.93 -13.69
N LEU A 213 1.95 -0.38 -13.13
CA LEU A 213 2.35 1.02 -13.29
C LEU A 213 3.54 1.14 -14.25
N TYR A 214 3.32 1.68 -15.43
CA TYR A 214 4.35 2.06 -16.39
C TYR A 214 4.71 3.53 -16.13
N ILE A 215 5.94 3.78 -15.70
CA ILE A 215 6.34 5.11 -15.21
C ILE A 215 7.48 5.64 -16.07
N VAL A 216 7.30 6.85 -16.60
CA VAL A 216 8.27 7.58 -17.40
C VAL A 216 8.84 8.71 -16.57
N GLY A 217 10.12 8.63 -16.23
CA GLY A 217 10.86 9.72 -15.62
C GLY A 217 11.46 10.63 -16.70
N LEU A 218 11.04 11.90 -16.73
CA LEU A 218 11.55 12.90 -17.68
C LEU A 218 12.56 13.83 -17.00
N GLY A 219 13.74 14.00 -17.59
CA GLY A 219 14.75 14.96 -17.10
C GLY A 219 16.08 14.31 -16.79
N THR A 220 16.90 14.92 -15.93
CA THR A 220 18.24 14.43 -15.60
C THR A 220 18.27 13.82 -14.18
N PRO A 221 18.59 12.52 -14.00
CA PRO A 221 18.57 11.82 -12.71
C PRO A 221 19.52 12.40 -11.67
N SER A 222 20.55 13.12 -12.12
CA SER A 222 21.67 13.59 -11.28
C SER A 222 21.53 15.03 -10.78
N ALA A 223 20.43 15.74 -11.10
CA ALA A 223 20.21 17.09 -10.58
C ALA A 223 19.78 17.02 -9.10
N ARG A 224 20.62 17.49 -8.17
CA ARG A 224 20.32 17.51 -6.71
C ARG A 224 19.28 18.57 -6.29
N ASN A 225 18.57 19.17 -7.25
CA ASN A 225 17.64 20.30 -7.06
C ASN A 225 16.20 19.87 -7.41
N GLU A 226 15.22 20.79 -7.34
CA GLU A 226 13.82 20.56 -7.75
C GLU A 226 13.63 20.10 -9.22
N ALA A 227 14.70 20.15 -10.03
CA ALA A 227 14.73 19.66 -11.40
C ALA A 227 15.13 18.17 -11.53
N GLY A 228 15.42 17.50 -10.41
CA GLY A 228 15.79 16.08 -10.36
C GLY A 228 14.57 15.17 -10.22
N ILE A 229 14.72 13.93 -10.68
CA ILE A 229 13.72 12.86 -10.52
C ILE A 229 14.14 11.92 -9.38
N ASP A 230 13.19 11.50 -8.53
CA ASP A 230 13.42 10.38 -7.59
C ASP A 230 13.31 9.05 -8.34
N GLU A 231 14.25 8.82 -9.26
CA GLU A 231 14.28 7.63 -10.12
C GLU A 231 14.23 6.34 -9.30
N ARG A 232 14.82 6.32 -8.10
CA ARG A 232 14.78 5.16 -7.22
C ARG A 232 13.35 4.85 -6.77
N ALA A 233 12.59 5.85 -6.33
CA ALA A 233 11.19 5.67 -5.97
C ALA A 233 10.34 5.27 -7.19
N LEU A 234 10.54 5.91 -8.34
CA LEU A 234 9.81 5.60 -9.57
C LEU A 234 10.06 4.15 -10.05
N LYS A 235 11.33 3.72 -10.08
CA LYS A 235 11.71 2.33 -10.36
C LYS A 235 11.09 1.35 -9.37
N GLN A 236 11.13 1.68 -8.08
CA GLN A 236 10.54 0.84 -7.04
C GLN A 236 9.03 0.66 -7.27
N MET A 237 8.30 1.75 -7.55
CA MET A 237 6.86 1.68 -7.81
C MET A 237 6.54 0.83 -9.03
N ALA A 238 7.20 1.08 -10.16
CA ALA A 238 6.96 0.32 -11.39
C ALA A 238 7.22 -1.18 -11.18
N ASN A 239 8.40 -1.52 -10.65
CA ASN A 239 8.82 -2.92 -10.48
C ASN A 239 7.95 -3.66 -9.47
N GLN A 240 7.61 -3.05 -8.33
CA GLN A 240 6.77 -3.71 -7.32
C GLN A 240 5.33 -3.88 -7.78
N THR A 241 4.87 -3.09 -8.74
CA THR A 241 3.51 -3.21 -9.32
C THR A 241 3.47 -4.02 -10.60
N ARG A 242 4.60 -4.65 -11.00
CA ARG A 242 4.73 -5.46 -12.23
C ARG A 242 4.58 -4.67 -13.52
N GLY A 243 4.70 -3.35 -13.44
CA GLY A 243 4.90 -2.50 -14.60
C GLY A 243 6.39 -2.30 -14.87
N ARG A 244 6.75 -1.24 -15.59
CA ARG A 244 8.13 -0.94 -15.96
C ARG A 244 8.44 0.54 -15.84
N TYR A 245 9.65 0.83 -15.41
CA TYR A 245 10.17 2.19 -15.40
C TYR A 245 10.96 2.46 -16.68
N PHE A 246 10.72 3.62 -17.26
CA PHE A 246 11.43 4.14 -18.41
C PHE A 246 12.03 5.49 -18.06
N TYR A 247 13.27 5.69 -18.50
CA TYR A 247 13.95 6.96 -18.37
C TYR A 247 13.96 7.66 -19.72
N SER A 248 13.66 8.96 -19.72
CA SER A 248 13.73 9.79 -20.91
C SER A 248 14.57 11.04 -20.60
N PRO A 249 15.79 11.15 -21.17
CA PRO A 249 16.63 12.33 -20.99
C PRO A 249 16.08 13.56 -21.72
N SER A 250 15.26 13.37 -22.76
CA SER A 250 14.82 14.43 -23.65
C SER A 250 13.37 14.26 -24.12
N VAL A 251 12.74 15.40 -24.42
CA VAL A 251 11.39 15.44 -25.00
C VAL A 251 11.28 14.68 -26.33
N ALA A 252 12.34 14.67 -27.13
CA ALA A 252 12.35 14.05 -28.46
C ALA A 252 12.15 12.52 -28.40
N GLU A 253 12.54 11.88 -27.30
CA GLU A 253 12.43 10.42 -27.12
C GLU A 253 11.06 9.99 -26.57
N LEU A 254 10.28 10.92 -26.01
CA LEU A 254 9.03 10.60 -25.34
C LEU A 254 8.00 9.95 -26.28
N GLU A 255 7.91 10.40 -27.52
CA GLU A 255 6.97 9.80 -28.49
C GLU A 255 7.30 8.33 -28.78
N ASN A 256 8.59 8.02 -28.99
CA ASN A 256 9.04 6.65 -29.23
C ASN A 256 8.86 5.77 -28.00
N LEU A 257 9.08 6.33 -26.82
CA LEU A 257 8.91 5.63 -25.56
C LEU A 257 7.43 5.30 -25.30
N TYR A 258 6.52 6.25 -25.52
CA TYR A 258 5.08 5.98 -25.41
C TYR A 258 4.58 4.99 -26.45
N LYS A 259 5.13 5.03 -27.67
CA LYS A 259 4.88 4.00 -28.68
C LYS A 259 5.32 2.62 -28.18
N LEU A 260 6.53 2.50 -27.66
CA LEU A 260 7.06 1.26 -27.10
C LEU A 260 6.21 0.73 -25.93
N ILE A 261 5.79 1.60 -25.02
CA ILE A 261 4.90 1.22 -23.91
C ILE A 261 3.59 0.65 -24.46
N MET A 262 2.99 1.33 -25.44
CA MET A 262 1.74 0.87 -26.04
C MET A 262 1.92 -0.48 -26.74
N GLU A 263 3.00 -0.65 -27.49
CA GLU A 263 3.36 -1.91 -28.13
C GLU A 263 3.57 -3.03 -27.10
N GLN A 264 4.20 -2.77 -25.95
CA GLN A 264 4.35 -3.76 -24.89
C GLN A 264 3.01 -4.16 -24.27
N ILE A 265 2.16 -3.19 -23.93
CA ILE A 265 0.86 -3.46 -23.30
C ILE A 265 -0.10 -4.17 -24.27
N GLN A 266 -0.06 -3.82 -25.57
CA GLN A 266 -0.90 -4.46 -26.58
C GLN A 266 -0.47 -5.88 -26.95
N ASN A 267 0.82 -6.19 -26.79
CA ASN A 267 1.40 -7.49 -27.16
C ASN A 267 1.73 -8.36 -25.94
N GLU A 268 0.85 -8.35 -24.93
CA GLU A 268 0.85 -9.35 -23.86
C GLU A 268 0.06 -10.60 -24.27
N TYR A 269 0.54 -11.76 -23.85
CA TYR A 269 -0.12 -13.05 -23.99
C TYR A 269 -1.14 -13.26 -22.87
N GLN A 270 -2.30 -13.84 -23.19
CA GLN A 270 -3.27 -14.25 -22.19
C GLN A 270 -3.24 -15.78 -22.05
N LEU A 271 -2.98 -16.27 -20.85
CA LEU A 271 -2.98 -17.70 -20.53
C LEU A 271 -4.07 -17.97 -19.48
N THR A 272 -5.04 -18.80 -19.82
CA THR A 272 -6.09 -19.21 -18.87
C THR A 272 -5.85 -20.64 -18.41
N TYR A 273 -5.87 -20.88 -17.10
CA TYR A 273 -5.74 -22.22 -16.53
C TYR A 273 -6.66 -22.38 -15.30
N PRO A 274 -7.20 -23.58 -15.03
CA PRO A 274 -7.90 -23.87 -13.78
C PRO A 274 -6.89 -24.14 -12.66
N SER A 275 -7.06 -23.49 -11.50
CA SER A 275 -6.19 -23.74 -10.34
C SER A 275 -6.22 -25.24 -9.96
N PRO A 276 -5.04 -25.90 -9.80
CA PRO A 276 -4.95 -27.26 -9.28
C PRO A 276 -5.53 -27.43 -7.86
N ARG A 277 -5.78 -26.32 -7.15
CA ARG A 277 -6.38 -26.27 -5.81
C ARG A 277 -7.61 -25.35 -5.80
N PRO A 278 -8.78 -25.82 -6.27
CA PRO A 278 -9.96 -24.99 -6.52
C PRO A 278 -10.70 -24.54 -5.25
N GLN A 279 -10.15 -24.79 -4.06
CA GLN A 279 -10.76 -24.37 -2.79
C GLN A 279 -10.48 -22.89 -2.51
N LYS A 280 -11.53 -22.16 -2.12
CA LYS A 280 -11.48 -20.75 -1.69
C LYS A 280 -10.94 -20.61 -0.26
N ASP A 281 -9.67 -20.94 -0.09
CA ASP A 281 -9.01 -21.11 1.22
C ASP A 281 -8.37 -19.84 1.79
N GLY A 282 -8.37 -18.72 1.05
CA GLY A 282 -7.76 -17.46 1.50
C GLY A 282 -6.22 -17.46 1.48
N THR A 283 -5.58 -18.50 0.95
CA THR A 283 -4.12 -18.62 0.96
C THR A 283 -3.47 -17.96 -0.26
N ARG A 284 -2.18 -17.65 -0.16
CA ARG A 284 -1.39 -17.14 -1.28
C ARG A 284 -0.93 -18.31 -2.15
N ARG A 285 -1.10 -18.18 -3.47
CA ARG A 285 -0.64 -19.12 -4.49
C ARG A 285 0.52 -18.50 -5.26
N ARG A 286 1.64 -19.21 -5.39
CA ARG A 286 2.74 -18.83 -6.27
C ARG A 286 2.47 -19.38 -7.66
N VAL A 287 2.66 -18.56 -8.68
CA VAL A 287 2.50 -18.93 -10.08
C VAL A 287 3.81 -18.67 -10.79
N THR A 288 4.31 -19.65 -11.52
CA THR A 288 5.51 -19.54 -12.35
C THR A 288 5.13 -19.89 -13.78
N VAL A 289 5.45 -18.99 -14.71
CA VAL A 289 5.31 -19.20 -16.16
C VAL A 289 6.71 -19.40 -16.73
N THR A 290 6.94 -20.55 -17.34
CA THR A 290 8.15 -20.84 -18.11
C THR A 290 7.84 -20.61 -19.59
N VAL A 291 8.72 -19.87 -20.27
CA VAL A 291 8.64 -19.62 -21.71
C VAL A 291 9.90 -20.13 -22.38
N THR A 292 9.73 -20.89 -23.46
CA THR A 292 10.82 -21.44 -24.27
C THR A 292 10.83 -20.74 -25.63
N TYR A 293 11.92 -20.04 -25.95
CA TYR A 293 12.08 -19.35 -27.23
C TYR A 293 13.52 -19.46 -27.74
N ASN A 294 13.70 -19.87 -29.01
CA ASN A 294 15.01 -20.10 -29.63
C ASN A 294 15.95 -20.96 -28.76
N THR A 295 15.42 -22.06 -28.20
CA THR A 295 16.13 -22.99 -27.28
C THR A 295 16.53 -22.42 -25.92
N VAL A 296 16.21 -21.15 -25.66
CA VAL A 296 16.43 -20.50 -24.36
C VAL A 296 15.13 -20.57 -23.56
N GLU A 297 15.21 -21.08 -22.33
CA GLU A 297 14.10 -21.06 -21.38
C GLU A 297 14.28 -19.91 -20.39
N THR A 298 13.21 -19.18 -20.12
CA THR A 298 13.17 -18.14 -19.09
C THR A 298 11.87 -18.23 -18.32
N THR A 299 11.91 -17.88 -17.04
CA THR A 299 10.76 -17.96 -16.14
C THR A 299 10.36 -16.58 -15.65
N GLY A 300 9.04 -16.40 -15.47
CA GLY A 300 8.46 -15.27 -14.75
C GLY A 300 7.65 -15.80 -13.57
N GLU A 301 7.84 -15.22 -12.39
CA GLU A 301 7.12 -15.61 -11.18
C GLU A 301 6.22 -14.51 -10.65
N SER A 302 5.10 -14.91 -10.06
CA SER A 302 4.20 -14.01 -9.36
C SER A 302 3.39 -14.77 -8.30
N SER A 303 2.52 -14.06 -7.58
CA SER A 303 1.59 -14.68 -6.65
C SER A 303 0.29 -13.90 -6.55
N TYR A 304 -0.78 -14.62 -6.24
CA TYR A 304 -2.11 -14.05 -5.97
C TYR A 304 -2.68 -14.62 -4.68
N LEU A 305 -3.66 -13.93 -4.11
CA LEU A 305 -4.36 -14.36 -2.91
C LEU A 305 -5.70 -14.98 -3.32
N VAL A 306 -5.93 -16.24 -2.97
CA VAL A 306 -7.19 -16.91 -3.27
C VAL A 306 -8.32 -16.21 -2.50
N PRO A 307 -9.50 -16.00 -3.12
CA PRO A 307 -10.66 -15.50 -2.38
C PRO A 307 -10.99 -16.44 -1.22
N GLY A 308 -11.23 -15.91 -0.01
CA GLY A 308 -11.51 -16.74 1.16
C GLY A 308 -12.22 -15.97 2.26
N ILE A 309 -12.81 -16.71 3.21
CA ILE A 309 -13.59 -16.16 4.33
C ILE A 309 -12.71 -15.32 5.28
N ILE A 310 -11.41 -15.63 5.34
CA ILE A 310 -10.41 -14.84 6.06
C ILE A 310 -9.78 -13.86 5.05
N GLY A 311 -10.52 -12.79 4.73
CA GLY A 311 -10.02 -11.73 3.84
C GLY A 311 -8.75 -11.06 4.40
N SER A 312 -7.95 -10.48 3.50
CA SER A 312 -6.72 -9.70 3.79
C SER A 312 -6.91 -8.47 4.70
N GLY A 313 -8.10 -8.23 5.23
CA GLY A 313 -8.38 -7.23 6.27
C GLY A 313 -8.17 -7.73 7.70
N PHE A 314 -7.99 -9.03 7.92
CA PHE A 314 -7.62 -9.58 9.22
C PHE A 314 -6.10 -9.52 9.40
N GLY A 315 -5.54 -8.32 9.53
CA GLY A 315 -4.23 -8.18 10.14
C GLY A 315 -4.27 -8.80 11.54
N ALA A 316 -3.75 -10.01 11.69
CA ALA A 316 -3.46 -10.69 12.96
C ALA A 316 -4.43 -10.38 14.13
N GLN A 317 -5.74 -10.61 13.96
CA GLN A 317 -6.70 -10.50 15.06
C GLN A 317 -6.67 -11.76 15.92
N TRP A 318 -5.55 -11.99 16.62
CA TRP A 318 -5.36 -13.09 17.58
C TRP A 318 -6.49 -13.20 18.61
N TRP A 319 -7.18 -12.08 18.89
CA TRP A 319 -8.33 -12.05 19.79
C TRP A 319 -9.55 -12.81 19.26
N VAL A 320 -9.75 -12.95 17.94
CA VAL A 320 -10.82 -13.79 17.37
C VAL A 320 -10.52 -15.26 17.63
N PHE A 321 -9.24 -15.65 17.49
CA PHE A 321 -8.79 -16.98 17.87
C PHE A 321 -8.99 -17.22 19.38
N LEU A 322 -8.67 -16.23 20.22
CA LEU A 322 -8.89 -16.29 21.68
C LEU A 322 -10.39 -16.40 22.03
N ALA A 323 -11.24 -15.64 21.35
CA ALA A 323 -12.69 -15.66 21.54
C ALA A 323 -13.32 -17.00 21.15
N LEU A 324 -12.79 -17.68 20.12
CA LEU A 324 -13.19 -19.03 19.75
C LEU A 324 -12.62 -20.10 20.70
N LEU A 325 -11.45 -19.86 21.31
CA LEU A 325 -10.79 -20.78 22.24
C LEU A 325 -11.46 -20.80 23.62
N LEU A 326 -11.93 -19.65 24.12
CA LEU A 326 -12.58 -19.49 25.43
C LEU A 326 -13.76 -20.45 25.67
N PRO A 327 -14.76 -20.61 24.77
CA PRO A 327 -15.84 -21.55 24.97
C PRO A 327 -15.37 -23.01 24.95
N LEU A 328 -14.32 -23.34 24.19
CA LEU A 328 -13.74 -24.69 24.17
C LEU A 328 -13.04 -25.02 25.49
N ILE A 329 -12.27 -24.06 26.02
CA ILE A 329 -11.65 -24.16 27.35
C ILE A 329 -12.74 -24.28 28.43
N PHE A 330 -13.77 -23.45 28.39
CA PHE A 330 -14.88 -23.51 29.34
C PHE A 330 -15.57 -24.88 29.32
N LEU A 331 -15.78 -25.47 28.15
CA LEU A 331 -16.39 -26.79 28.00
C LEU A 331 -15.50 -27.91 28.60
N LEU A 332 -14.18 -27.76 28.51
CA LEU A 332 -13.21 -28.68 29.11
C LEU A 332 -13.23 -28.63 30.66
N PHE A 333 -13.50 -27.45 31.23
CA PHE A 333 -13.64 -27.25 32.69
C PHE A 333 -15.08 -27.37 33.21
N LEU A 334 -16.07 -27.54 32.33
CA LEU A 334 -17.48 -27.67 32.71
C LEU A 334 -17.72 -28.80 33.73
N PRO A 335 -17.11 -30.00 33.61
CA PRO A 335 -17.32 -31.09 34.58
C PRO A 335 -16.80 -30.77 35.98
N THR A 336 -15.67 -30.06 36.09
CA THR A 336 -15.08 -29.69 37.39
C THR A 336 -15.87 -28.58 38.06
N ILE A 337 -16.37 -27.61 37.28
CA ILE A 337 -17.26 -26.55 37.75
C ILE A 337 -18.57 -27.16 38.28
N ILE A 338 -19.18 -28.10 37.54
CA ILE A 338 -20.40 -28.80 37.98
C ILE A 338 -20.16 -29.58 39.30
N LYS A 339 -19.06 -30.34 39.42
CA LYS A 339 -18.72 -31.05 40.66
C LYS A 339 -18.58 -30.10 41.86
N LYS A 340 -17.95 -28.94 41.65
CA LYS A 340 -17.74 -27.94 42.70
C LYS A 340 -19.05 -27.28 43.14
N LEU A 341 -19.95 -26.99 42.20
CA LEU A 341 -21.29 -26.44 42.49
C LEU A 341 -22.17 -27.44 43.26
N ILE A 342 -22.10 -28.73 42.92
CA ILE A 342 -22.82 -29.78 43.67
C ILE A 342 -22.29 -29.90 45.11
N ALA A 343 -20.96 -29.85 45.29
CA ALA A 343 -20.35 -29.90 46.61
C ALA A 343 -20.74 -28.70 47.49
N MET A 344 -20.80 -27.49 46.92
CA MET A 344 -21.23 -26.28 47.62
C MET A 344 -22.71 -26.33 48.01
N ARG A 345 -23.58 -26.91 47.16
CA ARG A 345 -25.00 -27.11 47.50
C ARG A 345 -25.18 -28.02 48.71
N ASN A 346 -24.34 -29.04 48.86
CA ASN A 346 -24.42 -29.98 49.99
C ASN A 346 -23.93 -29.38 51.31
N GLN A 347 -23.02 -28.39 51.26
CA GLN A 347 -22.57 -27.66 52.46
C GLN A 347 -23.60 -26.66 52.99
N ALA A 348 -24.41 -26.06 52.11
CA ALA A 348 -25.47 -25.13 52.52
C ALA A 348 -26.62 -25.81 53.29
N THR A 349 -26.82 -27.13 53.11
CA THR A 349 -27.91 -27.87 53.77
C THR A 349 -27.60 -28.28 55.22
N GLN A 350 -26.36 -28.14 55.70
CA GLN A 350 -25.96 -28.55 57.05
C GLN A 350 -26.01 -27.43 58.10
N ALA A 351 -26.40 -26.21 57.73
CA ALA A 351 -26.55 -25.09 58.67
C ALA A 351 -28.00 -24.98 59.19
N VAL A 352 -28.42 -25.88 60.09
CA VAL A 352 -29.61 -25.69 60.95
C VAL A 352 -29.22 -26.03 62.41
N THR A 353 -29.47 -25.07 63.28
CA THR A 353 -29.07 -24.83 64.70
C THR A 353 -29.67 -25.83 65.73
N PRO A 354 -29.26 -25.89 67.04
CA PRO A 354 -29.60 -24.82 68.02
C PRO A 354 -28.68 -24.57 69.25
N ALA A 355 -28.89 -23.38 69.84
CA ALA A 355 -28.88 -22.98 71.27
C ALA A 355 -27.57 -22.75 72.08
N THR A 356 -27.20 -21.46 72.20
CA THR A 356 -26.92 -20.55 73.36
C THR A 356 -27.00 -21.12 74.81
N PRO A 357 -26.37 -20.56 75.90
CA PRO A 357 -26.08 -19.11 76.07
C PRO A 357 -24.99 -18.58 77.07
N MET A 358 -24.85 -17.24 77.02
CA MET A 358 -24.47 -16.23 78.03
C MET A 358 -23.01 -16.09 78.51
N GLN A 359 -22.43 -14.91 78.25
CA GLN A 359 -22.18 -13.95 79.33
C GLN A 359 -22.16 -12.49 78.86
N GLN A 360 -22.67 -11.66 79.75
CA GLN A 360 -23.08 -10.26 79.66
C GLN A 360 -21.92 -9.37 80.16
N ILE A 361 -21.84 -8.12 79.71
CA ILE A 361 -21.68 -6.88 80.53
C ILE A 361 -21.21 -5.70 79.64
N THR A 362 -22.15 -4.76 79.47
CA THR A 362 -22.06 -3.27 79.46
C THR A 362 -20.85 -2.57 78.79
N GLY A 363 -20.97 -1.46 78.05
CA GLY A 363 -22.09 -0.56 77.82
C GLY A 363 -21.66 0.71 77.05
N ARG A 364 -22.67 1.34 76.42
CA ARG A 364 -22.94 2.78 76.36
C ARG A 364 -22.08 3.72 75.48
N ALA A 365 -22.69 4.05 74.33
CA ALA A 365 -22.99 5.37 73.75
C ALA A 365 -21.89 6.43 73.45
N SER A 366 -22.20 7.17 72.38
CA SER A 366 -21.84 8.56 72.01
C SER A 366 -20.66 8.79 71.05
N ALA A 367 -21.04 9.19 69.83
CA ALA A 367 -20.36 10.19 69.01
C ALA A 367 -20.55 11.59 69.68
N PRO A 368 -19.77 12.67 69.40
CA PRO A 368 -19.32 13.08 68.06
C PRO A 368 -17.96 13.83 67.93
N ALA A 369 -17.63 14.16 66.68
CA ALA A 369 -16.90 15.34 66.18
C ALA A 369 -15.36 15.48 66.36
N SER A 370 -14.68 15.35 65.19
CA SER A 370 -13.88 16.40 64.52
C SER A 370 -12.50 16.84 65.06
N LYS A 371 -11.52 16.78 64.13
CA LYS A 371 -10.22 17.49 64.01
C LYS A 371 -9.02 17.01 64.83
N ASN A 372 -8.11 16.28 64.18
CA ASN A 372 -6.77 16.74 63.74
C ASN A 372 -5.86 15.54 63.47
N SER A 373 -5.25 15.48 62.27
CA SER A 373 -3.84 15.12 62.02
C SER A 373 -3.63 14.71 60.55
N ALA A 374 -2.85 15.49 59.81
CA ALA A 374 -2.14 15.04 58.61
C ALA A 374 -0.95 14.12 59.02
N PRO A 375 -0.22 13.50 58.08
CA PRO A 375 -0.63 12.78 56.88
C PRO A 375 -0.09 11.33 56.93
N GLN A 376 -0.95 10.31 56.81
CA GLN A 376 -0.48 8.93 56.61
C GLN A 376 -0.48 8.58 55.13
N SER A 377 0.74 8.57 54.58
CA SER A 377 1.24 7.74 53.49
C SER A 377 0.21 6.79 52.87
N VAL A 378 -0.40 7.22 51.76
CA VAL A 378 -1.02 6.31 50.80
C VAL A 378 0.05 6.01 49.75
N ALA A 379 0.29 4.73 49.55
CA ALA A 379 1.22 4.20 48.55
C ALA A 379 1.08 4.90 47.19
N PRO A 380 2.19 5.11 46.44
CA PRO A 380 2.12 5.73 45.13
C PRO A 380 1.24 4.87 44.23
N ALA A 381 0.20 5.46 43.65
CA ALA A 381 -0.52 4.86 42.53
C ALA A 381 0.51 4.58 41.43
N THR A 382 0.60 3.32 41.02
CA THR A 382 1.45 2.85 39.92
C THR A 382 1.28 3.79 38.72
N PRO A 383 2.35 4.31 38.10
CA PRO A 383 2.23 5.24 36.99
C PRO A 383 1.56 4.52 35.81
N GLN A 384 0.29 4.85 35.54
CA GLN A 384 -0.38 4.44 34.32
C GLN A 384 0.40 5.01 33.14
N THR A 385 0.98 4.16 32.31
CA THR A 385 1.70 4.60 31.12
C THR A 385 0.70 4.64 29.97
N ALA A 386 0.33 5.83 29.50
CA ALA A 386 -0.55 5.96 28.35
C ALA A 386 0.23 6.07 27.04
N VAL A 387 -0.40 5.67 25.93
CA VAL A 387 0.14 5.80 24.58
C VAL A 387 -0.86 6.55 23.71
N LEU A 388 -0.35 7.49 22.91
CA LEU A 388 -1.08 8.04 21.78
C LEU A 388 -0.82 7.18 20.55
N ILE A 389 -1.87 6.62 19.98
CA ILE A 389 -1.84 5.85 18.74
C ILE A 389 -2.41 6.72 17.65
N ALA A 390 -1.64 6.99 16.60
CA ALA A 390 -2.15 7.78 15.50
C ALA A 390 -3.29 7.03 14.79
N SER A 391 -4.44 7.66 14.64
CA SER A 391 -5.59 7.08 13.93
C SER A 391 -5.71 7.78 12.57
N GLY A 392 -5.13 7.14 11.54
CA GLY A 392 -5.07 7.65 10.17
C GLY A 392 -3.72 7.36 9.51
N HIS A 393 -3.75 6.96 8.23
CA HIS A 393 -2.67 6.27 7.49
C HIS A 393 -1.31 6.99 7.30
N HIS A 394 -0.96 8.04 8.04
CA HIS A 394 0.18 8.91 7.67
C HIS A 394 1.06 9.42 8.81
N PHE A 395 1.46 8.58 9.77
CA PHE A 395 2.43 8.99 10.80
C PHE A 395 3.58 8.00 11.00
N SER A 396 4.76 8.54 11.27
CA SER A 396 6.03 7.82 11.47
C SER A 396 6.18 7.25 12.90
N VAL A 397 5.15 7.40 13.73
CA VAL A 397 5.14 6.91 15.11
C VAL A 397 3.79 6.24 15.32
N ASP A 398 3.73 4.94 15.05
CA ASP A 398 2.50 4.16 15.23
C ASP A 398 2.02 4.19 16.70
N ARG A 399 2.93 4.44 17.65
CA ARG A 399 2.69 4.50 19.10
C ARG A 399 3.63 5.50 19.77
N PHE A 400 3.11 6.60 20.30
CA PHE A 400 3.88 7.58 21.07
C PHE A 400 3.60 7.42 22.57
N PRO A 401 4.56 6.93 23.38
CA PRO A 401 4.37 6.78 24.82
C PRO A 401 4.35 8.14 25.53
N LEU A 402 3.37 8.35 26.41
CA LEU A 402 3.25 9.52 27.28
C LEU A 402 4.10 9.32 28.53
N SER A 403 5.42 9.26 28.34
CA SER A 403 6.41 8.91 29.36
C SER A 403 6.94 10.10 30.19
N LYS A 404 6.52 11.33 29.87
CA LYS A 404 6.87 12.55 30.62
C LYS A 404 5.64 13.13 31.30
N ALA A 405 5.84 13.80 32.43
CA ALA A 405 4.77 14.48 33.18
C ALA A 405 4.03 15.54 32.34
N VAL A 406 4.75 16.18 31.41
CA VAL A 406 4.21 17.10 30.40
C VAL A 406 4.76 16.70 29.05
N ILE A 407 3.87 16.46 28.09
CA ILE A 407 4.19 16.18 26.69
C ILE A 407 3.75 17.38 25.88
N SER A 408 4.71 18.04 25.24
CA SER A 408 4.47 19.12 24.28
C SER A 408 4.19 18.58 22.88
N ILE A 409 3.19 19.14 22.22
CA ILE A 409 2.70 18.69 20.91
C ILE A 409 2.66 19.88 19.97
N GLY A 410 3.26 19.74 18.79
CA GLY A 410 3.28 20.80 17.79
C GLY A 410 4.08 20.45 16.56
N ARG A 411 4.09 21.35 15.58
CA ARG A 411 4.79 21.15 14.30
C ARG A 411 6.28 21.49 14.38
N GLU A 412 6.70 22.28 15.37
CA GLU A 412 8.10 22.66 15.54
C GLU A 412 8.90 21.51 16.16
N SER A 413 10.18 21.38 15.77
CA SER A 413 11.08 20.31 16.21
C SER A 413 11.39 20.30 17.71
N GLY A 414 11.08 21.38 18.42
CA GLY A 414 11.25 21.49 19.88
C GLY A 414 10.14 20.86 20.72
N ASN A 415 9.10 20.27 20.11
CA ASN A 415 8.04 19.57 20.83
C ASN A 415 8.40 18.10 21.06
N ASP A 416 7.84 17.50 22.11
CA ASP A 416 8.03 16.07 22.41
C ASP A 416 7.37 15.17 21.36
N LEU A 417 6.16 15.55 20.91
CA LEU A 417 5.47 14.96 19.77
C LEU A 417 5.46 15.96 18.62
N VAL A 418 6.40 15.79 17.70
CA VAL A 418 6.51 16.60 16.49
C VAL A 418 5.57 16.06 15.41
N ILE A 419 4.55 16.83 15.07
CA ILE A 419 3.59 16.46 14.01
C ILE A 419 3.75 17.40 12.83
N ASN A 420 4.40 16.90 11.78
CA ASN A 420 4.68 17.65 10.54
C ASN A 420 3.43 17.78 9.67
N HIS A 421 2.46 18.59 10.10
CA HIS A 421 1.20 18.84 9.40
C HIS A 421 0.79 20.31 9.45
N GLU A 422 0.39 20.91 8.32
CA GLU A 422 0.11 22.35 8.19
C GLU A 422 -0.98 22.86 9.14
N SER A 423 -1.98 22.02 9.44
CA SER A 423 -3.05 22.39 10.38
C SER A 423 -2.61 22.40 11.84
N ILE A 424 -1.37 22.03 12.13
CA ILE A 424 -0.80 22.02 13.48
C ILE A 424 0.10 23.23 13.66
N SER A 425 -0.18 23.96 14.73
CA SER A 425 0.58 25.14 15.15
C SER A 425 1.97 24.73 15.63
N ARG A 426 2.94 25.65 15.57
CA ARG A 426 4.33 25.37 16.01
C ARG A 426 4.37 24.79 17.41
N ARG A 427 3.62 25.40 18.34
CA ARG A 427 3.26 24.87 19.66
C ARG A 427 1.75 24.80 19.70
N HIS A 428 1.18 23.60 19.67
CA HIS A 428 -0.25 23.40 19.44
C HIS A 428 -0.99 23.04 20.72
N ALA A 429 -0.50 22.02 21.43
CA ALA A 429 -1.13 21.51 22.62
C ALA A 429 -0.12 20.92 23.60
N GLN A 430 -0.58 20.60 24.80
CA GLN A 430 0.14 19.81 25.80
C GLN A 430 -0.77 18.73 26.37
N ILE A 431 -0.18 17.60 26.73
CA ILE A 431 -0.83 16.60 27.58
C ILE A 431 -0.08 16.53 28.89
N LYS A 432 -0.81 16.61 30.00
CA LYS A 432 -0.26 16.50 31.37
C LYS A 432 -0.92 15.37 32.13
N GLN A 433 -0.16 14.73 32.99
CA GLN A 433 -0.71 13.79 33.97
C GLN A 433 -0.99 14.56 35.28
N GLU A 434 -2.27 14.70 35.64
CA GLU A 434 -2.72 15.42 36.83
C GLU A 434 -3.70 14.54 37.62
N HIS A 435 -3.46 14.37 38.92
CA HIS A 435 -4.32 13.58 39.81
C HIS A 435 -4.67 12.17 39.28
N GLY A 436 -3.70 11.50 38.61
CA GLY A 436 -3.89 10.16 38.04
C GLY A 436 -4.72 10.13 36.74
N ARG A 437 -4.93 11.27 36.08
CA ARG A 437 -5.62 11.37 34.78
C ARG A 437 -4.76 12.13 33.78
N TYR A 438 -4.91 11.80 32.50
CA TYR A 438 -4.34 12.59 31.42
C TYR A 438 -5.30 13.73 31.06
N VAL A 439 -4.76 14.94 30.96
CA VAL A 439 -5.50 16.16 30.62
C VAL A 439 -4.83 16.80 29.42
N VAL A 440 -5.61 17.05 28.36
CA VAL A 440 -5.14 17.77 27.17
C VAL A 440 -5.41 19.26 27.33
N TYR A 441 -4.44 20.07 26.95
CA TYR A 441 -4.44 21.53 27.00
C TYR A 441 -4.16 22.08 25.60
N ASP A 442 -5.08 22.86 25.03
CA ASP A 442 -4.83 23.61 23.81
C ASP A 442 -4.06 24.89 24.15
N LEU A 443 -2.96 25.17 23.43
CA LEU A 443 -2.11 26.35 23.70
C LEU A 443 -2.53 27.58 22.88
N GLY A 444 -3.81 27.71 22.55
CA GLY A 444 -4.32 28.77 21.67
C GLY A 444 -4.05 28.45 20.20
N SER A 445 -4.24 27.19 19.81
CA SER A 445 -3.92 26.73 18.46
C SER A 445 -4.87 27.31 17.41
N THR A 446 -4.36 27.49 16.19
CA THR A 446 -5.11 28.10 15.08
C THR A 446 -6.33 27.27 14.69
N ASN A 447 -6.17 25.94 14.59
CA ASN A 447 -7.22 25.03 14.14
C ASN A 447 -7.92 24.30 15.29
N GLY A 448 -7.49 24.51 16.54
CA GLY A 448 -8.09 23.93 17.74
C GLY A 448 -7.70 22.48 18.02
N THR A 449 -7.89 22.10 19.28
CA THR A 449 -7.84 20.72 19.78
C THR A 449 -9.26 20.21 20.03
N PHE A 450 -9.53 18.95 19.70
CA PHE A 450 -10.85 18.32 19.85
C PHE A 450 -10.74 16.97 20.57
N VAL A 451 -11.75 16.61 21.34
CA VAL A 451 -11.83 15.32 22.05
C VAL A 451 -13.18 14.65 21.80
N SER A 452 -13.16 13.35 21.51
CA SER A 452 -14.33 12.48 21.45
C SER A 452 -14.16 11.29 22.37
N TYR A 453 -15.18 11.01 23.20
CA TYR A 453 -15.17 9.90 24.16
C TYR A 453 -15.81 8.62 23.62
N THR A 454 -16.41 8.68 22.42
CA THR A 454 -17.16 7.56 21.83
C THR A 454 -16.36 6.83 20.75
N GLY A 455 -15.11 7.22 20.50
CA GLY A 455 -14.31 6.69 19.39
C GLY A 455 -14.79 7.14 18.01
N ASP A 456 -15.68 8.13 17.94
CA ASP A 456 -16.31 8.63 16.71
C ASP A 456 -15.95 10.10 16.50
N VAL A 457 -15.32 10.40 15.36
CA VAL A 457 -14.87 11.75 14.99
C VAL A 457 -16.04 12.72 14.80
N THR A 458 -17.25 12.24 14.49
CA THR A 458 -18.43 13.09 14.31
C THR A 458 -19.00 13.63 15.62
N LYS A 459 -18.57 13.07 16.76
CA LYS A 459 -19.02 13.43 18.11
C LYS A 459 -17.95 14.15 18.94
N GLU A 460 -16.92 14.66 18.30
CA GLU A 460 -15.86 15.40 18.97
C GLU A 460 -16.31 16.81 19.37
N ARG A 461 -15.71 17.33 20.45
CA ARG A 461 -15.92 18.69 20.92
C ARG A 461 -14.59 19.43 20.95
N ARG A 462 -14.59 20.70 20.55
CA ARG A 462 -13.41 21.55 20.70
C ARG A 462 -13.16 21.78 22.19
N VAL A 463 -11.92 21.63 22.61
CA VAL A 463 -11.51 21.75 24.02
C VAL A 463 -10.39 22.75 24.17
N THR A 464 -10.40 23.50 25.28
CA THR A 464 -9.26 24.29 25.74
C THR A 464 -8.49 23.53 26.81
N GLN A 465 -9.21 22.85 27.70
CA GLN A 465 -8.66 21.93 28.70
C GLN A 465 -9.67 20.84 29.03
N ASN A 466 -9.34 19.57 28.78
CA ASN A 466 -10.24 18.46 29.09
C ASN A 466 -9.48 17.20 29.51
N ALA A 467 -10.02 16.50 30.50
CA ALA A 467 -9.56 15.17 30.87
C ALA A 467 -9.93 14.16 29.76
N VAL A 468 -8.99 13.28 29.44
CA VAL A 468 -9.16 12.20 28.46
C VAL A 468 -9.13 10.85 29.17
N ILE A 469 -9.94 9.91 28.68
CA ILE A 469 -10.06 8.54 29.22
C ILE A 469 -9.57 7.53 28.19
N ASN A 470 -9.35 6.28 28.62
CA ASN A 470 -9.01 5.19 27.70
C ASN A 470 -10.02 5.11 26.54
N GLY A 471 -9.52 5.01 25.31
CA GLY A 471 -10.33 4.96 24.09
C GLY A 471 -10.79 6.33 23.57
N SER A 472 -10.38 7.44 24.19
CA SER A 472 -10.71 8.78 23.68
C SER A 472 -9.98 9.06 22.37
N LEU A 473 -10.66 9.65 21.39
CA LEU A 473 -10.00 10.29 20.25
C LEU A 473 -9.63 11.72 20.63
N VAL A 474 -8.40 12.10 20.35
CA VAL A 474 -7.87 13.45 20.54
C VAL A 474 -7.36 13.94 19.18
N ARG A 475 -7.96 15.01 18.66
CA ARG A 475 -7.60 15.59 17.36
C ARG A 475 -6.92 16.94 17.54
N PHE A 476 -5.72 17.08 16.98
CA PHE A 476 -4.94 18.31 16.95
C PHE A 476 -4.94 18.86 15.53
N GLY A 477 -5.58 20.01 15.29
CA GLY A 477 -5.83 20.47 13.93
C GLY A 477 -6.61 19.40 13.16
N ASN A 478 -6.04 18.82 12.10
CA ASN A 478 -6.69 17.77 11.29
C ASN A 478 -6.13 16.37 11.56
N VAL A 479 -5.35 16.20 12.63
CA VAL A 479 -4.67 14.95 12.94
C VAL A 479 -5.26 14.32 14.18
N THR A 480 -5.77 13.09 14.04
CA THR A 480 -6.46 12.37 15.11
C THR A 480 -5.59 11.27 15.72
N PHE A 481 -5.61 11.19 17.05
CA PHE A 481 -4.96 10.17 17.84
C PHE A 481 -6.00 9.44 18.69
N LEU A 482 -5.85 8.14 18.87
CA LEU A 482 -6.53 7.35 19.89
C LEU A 482 -5.63 7.30 21.13
N LEU A 483 -6.19 7.63 22.29
CA LEU A 483 -5.52 7.45 23.57
C LEU A 483 -5.79 6.04 24.11
N GLU A 484 -4.75 5.27 24.34
CA GLU A 484 -4.81 3.97 25.01
C GLU A 484 -4.08 4.04 26.35
N LEU A 485 -4.78 3.70 27.45
CA LEU A 485 -4.16 3.53 28.76
C LEU A 485 -3.66 2.10 28.86
N ILE A 486 -2.35 1.91 29.04
CA ILE A 486 -1.78 0.60 29.31
C ILE A 486 -1.84 0.39 30.82
N ASN A 487 -2.70 -0.53 31.23
CA ASN A 487 -2.63 -1.09 32.59
C ASN A 487 -1.55 -2.18 32.54
N GLU A 488 -0.47 -2.03 33.31
CA GLU A 488 0.48 -3.12 33.55
C GLU A 488 -0.16 -4.26 34.33
#